data_AF-A0A1Y3BEA3-F1
#
_entry.id   AF-A0A1Y3BEA3-F1
#
_cell.length_a   1.000
_cell.length_b   1.000
_cell.length_c   1.000
_cell.angle_alpha   90.00
_cell.angle_beta   90.00
_cell.angle_gamma   90.00
#
_symmetry.space_group_name_H-M   'P 1'
#
loop_
_entity.id
_entity.type
_entity.pdbx_description
1 polymer ?
#
loop_
_entity_poly.entity_id
_entity_poly.type
_entity_poly.pdbx_seq_one_letter_code
_entity_poly.pdbx_strand_id
1 'polypeptide(L)'
;MAELTSTSDSKYKLGDLVWAKVKGFNYWPAIIVPDDQVKNNRKIKNAFSVRFFGSEDFGRVTEDNIKPYEEFREQFANGPKKSTKSFKMACEKIEIQWMKQKGTSSITTVTSTTPDNSKFTTDVFKAKKVTISSSPSPLTRDYSRTPFKKEKRNFDNSNETETTVITTGKKPATQSKANAAAAAVSETSKRMKSSSSSPVRDNDNFPLKSESSSRMATTNAKQTNVVSEMKLVNKSNRSKPSSLKFGFIGLGKVGQNLAKLLIDSGHELTIWDRTPNKCKDFEKLGANSVKTPGDVVRESDITFSCLNDSSSSQSIFFGNCGVSGEINATKGYVELTAMDYSISVEIDNWIKSRGGRYLEAPLLLCSLPEQIEQGKMMALVAGNRSLFDDCGSCFETFSSHVYFLSENVGVASKMNVMMSVYYANQVAALMECTTLVERLGLINKDFIDIITKSPLNSLWIENNSSSLIDMTLIRDIPMDHIRRDLGYCLKDANRRSFPTPMTSTVNEVLKQKKLHFY
;
A
#
# COMPACT_ATOMS: atom_id res chain seq x y z
N MET A 1 17.04 -42.71 35.27
CA MET A 1 17.33 -44.16 35.35
C MET A 1 16.37 -44.74 36.39
N ALA A 2 15.73 -45.90 36.21
CA ALA A 2 15.86 -46.89 35.13
C ALA A 2 14.51 -47.15 34.41
N GLU A 3 14.52 -48.05 33.43
CA GLU A 3 13.46 -48.24 32.44
C GLU A 3 12.18 -48.93 32.95
N LEU A 4 11.07 -48.62 32.29
CA LEU A 4 9.94 -49.55 32.10
C LEU A 4 9.65 -49.63 30.59
N THR A 5 9.33 -50.85 30.15
CA THR A 5 9.64 -51.33 28.80
C THR A 5 8.51 -51.21 27.78
N SER A 6 8.92 -50.94 26.54
CA SER A 6 8.30 -51.34 25.25
C SER A 6 6.78 -51.49 25.13
N THR A 7 6.17 -50.73 24.20
CA THR A 7 5.25 -51.32 23.21
C THR A 7 5.13 -50.44 21.97
N SER A 8 5.28 -51.07 20.79
CA SER A 8 5.30 -50.52 19.41
C SER A 8 6.63 -49.94 18.92
N ASP A 9 7.24 -50.65 17.96
CA ASP A 9 8.14 -50.06 16.97
C ASP A 9 7.34 -49.05 16.15
N SER A 10 7.47 -47.77 16.48
CA SER A 10 6.80 -46.72 15.72
C SER A 10 7.43 -46.62 14.33
N LYS A 11 6.71 -47.04 13.29
CA LYS A 11 7.16 -47.08 11.89
C LYS A 11 7.73 -45.77 11.34
N TYR A 12 7.41 -44.65 11.99
CA TYR A 12 7.87 -43.31 11.63
C TYR A 12 8.40 -42.55 12.85
N LYS A 13 9.36 -41.66 12.62
CA LYS A 13 10.07 -40.84 13.62
C LYS A 13 9.70 -39.36 13.53
N LEU A 14 10.00 -38.61 14.59
CA LEU A 14 9.86 -37.15 14.60
C LEU A 14 10.72 -36.52 13.50
N GLY A 15 10.14 -35.67 12.67
CA GLY A 15 10.81 -35.03 11.53
C GLY A 15 10.72 -35.80 10.21
N ASP A 16 10.15 -37.01 10.20
CA ASP A 16 9.94 -37.76 8.95
C ASP A 16 8.92 -37.07 8.05
N LEU A 17 9.23 -37.05 6.75
CA LEU A 17 8.37 -36.53 5.69
C LEU A 17 7.41 -37.63 5.22
N VAL A 18 6.12 -37.32 5.22
CA VAL A 18 5.04 -38.30 4.99
C VAL A 18 3.91 -37.74 4.14
N TRP A 19 3.17 -38.63 3.49
CA TRP A 19 1.84 -38.36 2.97
C TRP A 19 0.81 -38.76 4.03
N ALA A 20 0.09 -37.79 4.57
CA ALA A 20 -0.92 -38.00 5.61
C ALA A 20 -2.33 -37.75 5.08
N LYS A 21 -3.31 -38.56 5.51
CA LYS A 21 -4.72 -38.46 5.09
C LYS A 21 -5.66 -38.22 6.27
N VAL A 22 -6.46 -37.17 6.18
CA VAL A 22 -7.55 -36.88 7.14
C VAL A 22 -8.88 -37.37 6.57
N LYS A 23 -9.80 -37.81 7.43
CA LYS A 23 -11.15 -38.25 7.02
C LYS A 23 -11.85 -37.14 6.20
N GLY A 24 -12.27 -37.47 4.99
CA GLY A 24 -12.90 -36.52 4.04
C GLY A 24 -11.93 -35.84 3.06
N PHE A 25 -10.62 -36.04 3.19
CA PHE A 25 -9.59 -35.43 2.34
C PHE A 25 -8.72 -36.48 1.64
N ASN A 26 -8.00 -36.05 0.60
CA ASN A 26 -6.97 -36.85 -0.07
C ASN A 26 -5.67 -36.84 0.74
N TYR A 27 -4.72 -37.69 0.35
CA TYR A 27 -3.35 -37.63 0.90
C TYR A 27 -2.72 -36.26 0.63
N TRP A 28 -2.12 -35.68 1.66
CA TRP A 28 -1.50 -34.36 1.64
C TRP A 28 -0.08 -34.43 2.22
N PRO A 29 0.90 -33.69 1.67
CA PRO A 29 2.27 -33.71 2.20
C PRO A 29 2.33 -33.11 3.61
N ALA A 30 2.97 -33.83 4.52
CA ALA A 30 3.08 -33.47 5.93
C ALA A 30 4.43 -33.87 6.53
N ILE A 31 4.71 -33.39 7.73
CA ILE A 31 5.87 -33.79 8.56
C ILE A 31 5.39 -34.19 9.95
N ILE A 32 6.00 -35.21 10.53
CA ILE A 32 5.68 -35.66 11.89
C ILE A 32 6.31 -34.70 12.91
N VAL A 33 5.50 -34.24 13.87
CA VAL A 33 5.85 -33.21 14.87
C VAL A 33 5.56 -33.70 16.29
N PRO A 34 6.17 -33.11 17.33
CA PRO A 34 5.85 -33.43 18.73
C PRO A 34 4.38 -33.17 19.07
N ASP A 35 3.83 -34.00 19.95
CA ASP A 35 2.41 -33.98 20.34
C ASP A 35 1.97 -32.66 20.98
N ASP A 36 2.89 -31.93 21.62
CA ASP A 36 2.64 -30.66 22.32
C ASP A 36 2.12 -29.53 21.40
N GLN A 37 2.27 -29.67 20.08
CA GLN A 37 1.84 -28.67 19.10
C GLN A 37 0.35 -28.82 18.70
N VAL A 38 -0.31 -29.91 19.08
CA VAL A 38 -1.71 -30.20 18.68
C VAL A 38 -2.69 -29.88 19.81
N LYS A 39 -3.41 -28.76 19.70
CA LYS A 39 -4.37 -28.27 20.73
C LYS A 39 -5.61 -29.15 21.00
N ASN A 40 -5.72 -30.36 20.43
CA ASN A 40 -6.93 -31.19 20.50
C ASN A 40 -6.74 -32.44 21.40
N ASN A 41 -7.36 -32.40 22.59
CA ASN A 41 -7.18 -33.37 23.69
C ASN A 41 -7.81 -34.77 23.51
N ARG A 42 -8.28 -35.14 22.31
CA ARG A 42 -8.75 -36.53 22.08
C ARG A 42 -7.55 -37.45 21.85
N LYS A 43 -7.21 -38.24 22.87
CA LYS A 43 -6.22 -39.34 22.78
C LYS A 43 -6.80 -40.47 21.92
N ILE A 44 -6.39 -40.51 20.64
CA ILE A 44 -6.67 -41.63 19.73
C ILE A 44 -5.52 -42.63 19.88
N LYS A 45 -5.81 -43.93 20.07
CA LYS A 45 -4.78 -44.98 20.09
C LYS A 45 -4.09 -45.04 18.72
N ASN A 46 -2.76 -45.19 18.72
CA ASN A 46 -1.92 -45.34 17.54
C ASN A 46 -2.07 -44.23 16.47
N ALA A 47 -2.04 -42.97 16.94
CA ALA A 47 -2.11 -41.78 16.09
C ALA A 47 -0.88 -40.88 16.28
N PHE A 48 -0.33 -40.40 15.17
CA PHE A 48 0.80 -39.47 15.13
C PHE A 48 0.31 -38.03 14.95
N SER A 49 1.02 -37.09 15.56
CA SER A 49 0.82 -35.66 15.32
C SER A 49 1.60 -35.21 14.09
N VAL A 50 0.90 -34.61 13.12
CA VAL A 50 1.47 -34.15 11.85
C VAL A 50 1.14 -32.67 11.59
N ARG A 51 2.08 -31.96 10.96
CA ARG A 51 1.86 -30.62 10.40
C ARG A 51 1.80 -30.72 8.88
N PHE A 52 0.74 -30.19 8.28
CA PHE A 52 0.53 -30.20 6.84
C PHE A 52 1.27 -29.06 6.16
N PHE A 53 2.03 -29.36 5.10
CA PHE A 53 2.69 -28.32 4.32
C PHE A 53 1.66 -27.48 3.56
N GLY A 54 1.97 -26.20 3.36
CA GLY A 54 1.11 -25.29 2.61
C GLY A 54 0.16 -24.52 3.53
N SER A 55 -0.75 -25.20 4.23
CA SER A 55 -1.66 -24.57 5.19
C SER A 55 -1.07 -24.38 6.59
N GLU A 56 -0.04 -25.16 6.94
CA GLU A 56 0.61 -25.17 8.26
C GLU A 56 -0.30 -25.62 9.41
N ASP A 57 -1.45 -26.25 9.09
CA ASP A 57 -2.37 -26.84 10.06
C ASP A 57 -1.79 -28.09 10.72
N PHE A 58 -2.28 -28.39 11.93
CA PHE A 58 -1.91 -29.55 12.71
C PHE A 58 -3.06 -30.55 12.81
N GLY A 59 -2.75 -31.84 12.66
CA GLY A 59 -3.73 -32.92 12.81
C GLY A 59 -3.15 -34.15 13.50
N ARG A 60 -4.02 -34.97 14.10
CA ARG A 60 -3.68 -36.34 14.53
C ARG A 60 -4.20 -37.33 13.49
N VAL A 61 -3.33 -38.20 13.02
CA VAL A 61 -3.60 -39.16 11.93
C VAL A 61 -3.17 -40.55 12.38
N THR A 62 -4.02 -41.57 12.18
CA THR A 62 -3.68 -42.97 12.52
C THR A 62 -2.64 -43.53 11.56
N GLU A 63 -1.85 -44.50 12.02
CA GLU A 63 -0.75 -45.10 11.24
C GLU A 63 -1.18 -45.56 9.84
N ASP A 64 -2.36 -46.17 9.69
CA ASP A 64 -2.91 -46.64 8.40
C ASP A 64 -3.10 -45.53 7.34
N ASN A 65 -3.19 -44.27 7.80
CA ASN A 65 -3.41 -43.10 6.97
C ASN A 65 -2.12 -42.29 6.73
N ILE A 66 -0.96 -42.87 7.06
CA ILE A 66 0.38 -42.29 6.87
C ILE A 66 1.19 -43.19 5.93
N LYS A 67 1.85 -42.58 4.94
CA LYS A 67 2.77 -43.25 4.00
C LYS A 67 4.10 -42.50 3.90
N PRO A 68 5.25 -43.17 3.68
CA PRO A 68 6.53 -42.49 3.47
C PRO A 68 6.46 -41.52 2.28
N TYR A 69 7.07 -40.33 2.39
CA TYR A 69 7.02 -39.34 1.31
C TYR A 69 7.74 -39.82 0.04
N GLU A 70 8.91 -40.43 0.19
CA GLU A 70 9.82 -40.80 -0.91
C GLU A 70 9.24 -41.92 -1.79
N GLU A 71 8.82 -43.03 -1.19
CA GLU A 71 8.23 -44.19 -1.89
C GLU A 71 6.97 -43.84 -2.71
N PHE A 72 6.17 -42.89 -2.22
CA PHE A 72 4.87 -42.53 -2.78
C PHE A 72 4.85 -41.18 -3.51
N ARG A 73 6.04 -40.59 -3.74
CA ARG A 73 6.23 -39.25 -4.31
C ARG A 73 5.49 -39.07 -5.64
N GLU A 74 5.74 -39.94 -6.62
CA GLU A 74 5.13 -39.84 -7.95
C GLU A 74 3.63 -40.17 -7.95
N GLN A 75 3.20 -41.09 -7.07
CA GLN A 75 1.79 -41.51 -6.99
C GLN A 75 0.88 -40.39 -6.48
N PHE A 76 1.33 -39.60 -5.50
CA PHE A 76 0.51 -38.55 -4.89
C PHE A 76 0.83 -37.12 -5.38
N ALA A 77 2.04 -36.84 -5.88
CA ALA A 77 2.35 -35.52 -6.45
C ALA A 77 1.46 -35.15 -7.66
N ASN A 78 1.05 -36.15 -8.46
CA ASN A 78 0.15 -35.93 -9.59
C ASN A 78 -1.31 -35.63 -9.18
N GLY A 79 -1.70 -35.96 -7.94
CA GLY A 79 -2.93 -35.51 -7.29
C GLY A 79 -4.26 -35.90 -7.98
N PRO A 80 -5.41 -35.39 -7.48
CA PRO A 80 -6.66 -35.46 -8.22
C PRO A 80 -6.61 -34.52 -9.44
N LYS A 81 -7.37 -34.87 -10.51
CA LYS A 81 -7.41 -34.17 -11.83
C LYS A 81 -7.66 -32.64 -11.80
N LYS A 82 -7.93 -32.04 -10.63
CA LYS A 82 -7.91 -30.58 -10.37
C LYS A 82 -7.10 -30.29 -9.10
N SER A 83 -5.78 -30.22 -9.25
CA SER A 83 -4.85 -29.80 -8.18
C SER A 83 -5.05 -28.33 -7.81
N THR A 84 -5.31 -28.04 -6.53
CA THR A 84 -5.47 -26.66 -6.03
C THR A 84 -4.13 -25.94 -5.92
N LYS A 85 -4.14 -24.59 -5.97
CA LYS A 85 -2.92 -23.78 -5.80
C LYS A 85 -2.21 -24.07 -4.46
N SER A 86 -2.98 -24.29 -3.39
CA SER A 86 -2.46 -24.67 -2.07
C SER A 86 -1.76 -26.04 -2.08
N PHE A 87 -2.27 -27.03 -2.82
CA PHE A 87 -1.62 -28.33 -2.96
C PHE A 87 -0.28 -28.23 -3.70
N LYS A 88 -0.21 -27.47 -4.79
CA LYS A 88 1.05 -27.26 -5.53
C LYS A 88 2.13 -26.63 -4.65
N MET A 89 1.77 -25.58 -3.90
CA MET A 89 2.68 -24.93 -2.94
C MET A 89 3.07 -25.86 -1.78
N ALA A 90 2.19 -26.79 -1.38
CA ALA A 90 2.50 -27.78 -0.36
C ALA A 90 3.54 -28.80 -0.85
N CYS A 91 3.38 -29.30 -2.09
CA CYS A 91 4.35 -30.18 -2.75
C CYS A 91 5.72 -29.50 -2.95
N GLU A 92 5.75 -28.23 -3.35
CA GLU A 92 7.00 -27.46 -3.48
C GLU A 92 7.71 -27.27 -2.12
N LYS A 93 6.98 -26.95 -1.05
CA LYS A 93 7.53 -26.79 0.29
C LYS A 93 8.15 -28.07 0.86
N ILE A 94 7.48 -29.22 0.70
CA ILE A 94 8.00 -30.51 1.21
C ILE A 94 9.23 -30.97 0.41
N GLU A 95 9.28 -30.68 -0.90
CA GLU A 95 10.43 -30.98 -1.75
C GLU A 95 11.68 -30.19 -1.32
N ILE A 96 11.53 -28.89 -1.05
CA ILE A 96 12.61 -28.06 -0.48
C ILE A 96 13.10 -28.62 0.87
N GLN A 97 12.19 -29.15 1.70
CA GLN A 97 12.55 -29.74 3.00
C GLN A 97 13.27 -31.09 2.84
N TRP A 98 12.85 -31.93 1.88
CA TRP A 98 13.49 -33.21 1.56
C TRP A 98 14.90 -33.01 1.01
N MET A 99 15.09 -32.04 0.10
CA MET A 99 16.42 -31.65 -0.40
C MET A 99 17.35 -31.17 0.73
N LYS A 100 16.84 -30.42 1.71
CA LYS A 100 17.60 -30.04 2.90
C LYS A 100 18.00 -31.24 3.76
N GLN A 101 17.08 -32.19 3.98
CA GLN A 101 17.37 -33.40 4.75
C GLN A 101 18.47 -34.24 4.07
N LYS A 102 18.36 -34.49 2.75
CA LYS A 102 19.40 -35.21 2.00
C LYS A 102 20.74 -34.47 1.93
N GLY A 103 20.74 -33.14 1.78
CA GLY A 103 21.96 -32.33 1.82
C GLY A 103 22.67 -32.29 3.18
N THR A 104 21.99 -32.65 4.27
CA THR A 104 22.58 -32.67 5.63
C THR A 104 23.25 -34.02 5.94
N SER A 105 22.97 -35.07 5.19
CA SER A 105 23.48 -36.43 5.43
C SER A 105 24.93 -36.69 4.93
N SER A 106 25.71 -35.63 4.66
CA SER A 106 27.01 -35.76 3.97
C SER A 106 28.16 -34.94 4.59
N ILE A 107 28.09 -34.59 5.89
CA ILE A 107 29.20 -33.92 6.59
C ILE A 107 29.45 -34.55 7.97
N THR A 108 30.36 -35.52 8.01
CA THR A 108 31.07 -35.94 9.23
C THR A 108 32.50 -36.36 8.89
N THR A 109 33.47 -35.52 9.25
CA THR A 109 34.90 -35.82 9.58
C THR A 109 35.76 -36.64 8.61
N VAL A 110 36.83 -36.03 8.04
CA VAL A 110 38.24 -36.50 8.13
C VAL A 110 39.19 -35.31 7.85
N THR A 111 40.34 -35.31 8.53
CA THR A 111 41.42 -34.31 8.51
C THR A 111 42.37 -34.41 7.30
N SER A 112 43.07 -33.32 7.00
CA SER A 112 44.19 -33.15 6.04
C SER A 112 44.96 -34.38 5.52
N THR A 113 45.10 -34.51 4.20
CA THR A 113 46.39 -34.71 3.47
C THR A 113 46.21 -34.63 1.94
N THR A 114 47.27 -34.21 1.23
CA THR A 114 47.45 -34.18 -0.24
C THR A 114 48.74 -34.94 -0.59
N PRO A 115 49.04 -35.31 -1.87
CA PRO A 115 48.23 -35.37 -3.11
C PRO A 115 48.35 -36.74 -3.84
N ASP A 116 47.76 -36.91 -5.04
CA ASP A 116 48.47 -37.04 -6.35
C ASP A 116 47.53 -37.45 -7.51
N ASN A 117 48.02 -37.39 -8.74
CA ASN A 117 47.35 -37.42 -10.05
C ASN A 117 46.86 -38.81 -10.50
N SER A 118 45.80 -38.86 -11.32
CA SER A 118 45.99 -38.86 -12.79
C SER A 118 44.73 -39.12 -13.65
N LYS A 119 44.82 -38.65 -14.90
CA LYS A 119 44.36 -39.30 -16.16
C LYS A 119 42.92 -39.12 -16.68
N PHE A 120 42.86 -38.59 -17.92
CA PHE A 120 41.76 -38.58 -18.93
C PHE A 120 40.48 -37.77 -18.60
N THR A 121 39.91 -36.92 -19.47
CA THR A 121 40.36 -36.35 -20.77
C THR A 121 39.54 -35.08 -21.12
N THR A 122 40.21 -34.10 -21.76
CA THR A 122 39.82 -33.34 -23.00
C THR A 122 38.38 -33.46 -23.53
N ASP A 123 37.72 -32.45 -24.10
CA ASP A 123 38.01 -31.04 -24.48
C ASP A 123 36.64 -30.29 -24.47
N VAL A 124 36.49 -28.95 -24.44
CA VAL A 124 36.81 -27.99 -25.53
C VAL A 124 36.80 -26.55 -24.97
N PHE A 125 37.92 -25.85 -25.17
CA PHE A 125 38.11 -24.42 -25.52
C PHE A 125 37.04 -23.34 -25.19
N LYS A 126 37.37 -22.12 -24.75
CA LYS A 126 38.67 -21.49 -24.40
C LYS A 126 38.45 -20.23 -23.57
N ALA A 127 39.36 -19.93 -22.63
CA ALA A 127 39.36 -18.68 -21.86
C ALA A 127 39.97 -17.49 -22.64
N LYS A 128 39.72 -16.27 -22.15
CA LYS A 128 40.71 -15.19 -22.19
C LYS A 128 40.96 -14.70 -20.77
N LYS A 129 42.25 -14.54 -20.41
CA LYS A 129 42.77 -14.48 -19.04
C LYS A 129 43.49 -13.16 -18.83
N VAL A 130 43.23 -12.48 -17.71
CA VAL A 130 44.18 -11.53 -17.08
C VAL A 130 44.17 -11.77 -15.57
N THR A 131 45.34 -11.62 -14.96
CA THR A 131 45.73 -12.20 -13.66
C THR A 131 45.33 -11.31 -12.47
N ILE A 132 44.96 -11.94 -11.34
CA ILE A 132 44.86 -11.30 -10.01
C ILE A 132 45.87 -12.00 -9.09
N SER A 133 46.67 -11.22 -8.34
CA SER A 133 47.66 -11.73 -7.39
C SER A 133 47.28 -11.45 -5.93
N SER A 134 47.05 -12.53 -5.18
CA SER A 134 47.36 -12.74 -3.75
C SER A 134 47.39 -11.56 -2.75
N SER A 135 46.32 -11.50 -1.94
CA SER A 135 46.28 -11.32 -0.46
C SER A 135 46.73 -10.00 0.23
N PRO A 136 46.21 -9.70 1.44
CA PRO A 136 46.06 -8.31 1.93
C PRO A 136 46.91 -7.94 3.15
N SER A 137 47.01 -6.63 3.42
CA SER A 137 47.36 -6.05 4.74
C SER A 137 46.59 -4.75 4.98
N PRO A 138 46.25 -4.40 6.23
CA PRO A 138 45.35 -3.29 6.54
C PRO A 138 46.09 -1.95 6.69
N LEU A 139 45.47 -0.87 6.21
CA LEU A 139 45.87 0.50 6.53
C LEU A 139 44.65 1.32 6.95
N THR A 140 44.50 1.48 8.26
CA THR A 140 43.81 2.64 8.84
C THR A 140 44.50 3.92 8.34
N ARG A 141 43.73 4.92 7.93
CA ARG A 141 44.27 6.26 7.64
C ARG A 141 43.50 7.34 8.40
N ASP A 142 44.29 8.05 9.19
CA ASP A 142 43.97 9.20 10.02
C ASP A 142 43.57 10.40 9.16
N TYR A 143 42.48 11.08 9.54
CA TYR A 143 42.05 12.34 8.93
C TYR A 143 42.45 13.52 9.81
N SER A 144 43.73 13.86 9.80
CA SER A 144 44.20 15.11 10.39
C SER A 144 45.32 15.77 9.56
N ARG A 145 45.10 17.06 9.23
CA ARG A 145 46.01 18.02 8.57
C ARG A 145 46.21 17.85 7.04
N THR A 146 46.25 18.89 6.20
CA THR A 146 46.07 20.36 6.33
C THR A 146 45.61 20.92 4.93
N PRO A 147 45.92 22.15 4.44
CA PRO A 147 44.97 23.27 4.49
C PRO A 147 44.69 23.95 3.13
N PHE A 148 43.50 24.53 2.91
CA PHE A 148 43.33 25.54 1.86
C PHE A 148 42.56 26.79 2.33
N LYS A 149 43.01 27.94 1.83
CA LYS A 149 42.66 29.29 2.28
C LYS A 149 41.20 29.64 1.99
N LYS A 150 40.54 30.31 2.95
CA LYS A 150 39.38 31.18 2.66
C LYS A 150 39.88 32.47 2.02
N GLU A 151 39.50 32.74 0.78
CA GLU A 151 39.49 34.11 0.26
C GLU A 151 38.21 34.81 0.75
N LYS A 152 38.37 35.89 1.50
CA LYS A 152 37.29 36.87 1.71
C LYS A 152 37.25 37.79 0.50
N ARG A 153 36.09 37.94 -0.13
CA ARG A 153 35.81 39.15 -0.92
C ARG A 153 35.24 40.19 0.03
N ASN A 154 35.95 41.28 0.23
CA ASN A 154 35.38 42.47 0.84
C ASN A 154 34.41 43.11 -0.17
N PHE A 155 33.29 43.61 0.32
CA PHE A 155 32.58 44.71 -0.31
C PHE A 155 32.69 45.87 0.67
N ASP A 156 33.36 46.95 0.26
CA ASP A 156 33.39 48.18 1.04
C ASP A 156 32.02 48.83 1.04
N ASN A 157 31.65 49.40 2.18
CA ASN A 157 30.87 50.63 2.25
C ASN A 157 31.09 51.26 3.63
N SER A 158 31.88 52.34 3.64
CA SER A 158 32.06 53.21 4.79
C SER A 158 30.96 54.27 4.84
N ASN A 159 30.56 54.60 6.09
CA ASN A 159 29.95 55.84 6.62
C ASN A 159 28.86 55.43 7.65
N GLU A 160 29.08 55.66 8.95
CA GLU A 160 28.81 56.95 9.65
C GLU A 160 27.31 57.27 9.73
N THR A 161 26.69 57.58 10.88
CA THR A 161 27.09 57.49 12.31
C THR A 161 25.82 57.55 13.18
N GLU A 162 25.94 57.07 14.43
CA GLU A 162 25.19 57.50 15.64
C GLU A 162 23.63 57.56 15.67
N THR A 163 23.08 56.91 16.70
CA THR A 163 21.68 57.04 17.15
C THR A 163 21.63 57.82 18.46
N THR A 164 20.97 58.99 18.51
CA THR A 164 20.51 59.56 19.79
C THR A 164 19.38 60.61 19.69
N VAL A 165 18.56 60.65 20.75
CA VAL A 165 17.60 61.68 21.21
C VAL A 165 16.16 61.77 20.63
N ILE A 166 15.25 61.14 21.39
CA ILE A 166 13.96 61.61 21.95
C ILE A 166 13.16 62.78 21.28
N THR A 167 11.83 62.54 21.20
CA THR A 167 10.67 63.42 21.55
C THR A 167 9.74 64.04 20.48
N THR A 168 8.44 63.88 20.77
CA THR A 168 7.25 64.69 20.38
C THR A 168 6.80 64.81 18.92
N GLY A 169 5.51 64.52 18.68
CA GLY A 169 4.63 65.54 18.12
C GLY A 169 3.71 65.16 16.95
N LYS A 170 2.46 64.79 17.26
CA LYS A 170 1.22 65.12 16.52
C LYS A 170 1.13 64.87 14.99
N LYS A 171 0.35 63.83 14.64
CA LYS A 171 -0.95 63.88 13.89
C LYS A 171 -1.48 65.29 13.45
N PRO A 172 -2.40 65.41 12.46
CA PRO A 172 -3.09 64.34 11.69
C PRO A 172 -3.35 64.65 10.18
N ALA A 173 -4.12 63.74 9.52
CA ALA A 173 -5.18 64.07 8.54
C ALA A 173 -4.78 64.69 7.16
N THR A 174 -5.49 64.49 6.04
CA THR A 174 -6.64 63.62 5.69
C THR A 174 -6.77 63.61 4.16
N GLN A 175 -7.37 62.55 3.60
CA GLN A 175 -8.23 62.59 2.38
C GLN A 175 -7.56 62.99 1.04
N SER A 176 -8.08 62.61 -0.13
CA SER A 176 -9.03 61.54 -0.46
C SER A 176 -9.03 61.24 -1.96
N LYS A 177 -9.17 59.96 -2.30
CA LYS A 177 -10.04 59.34 -3.35
C LYS A 177 -10.09 59.91 -4.79
N ALA A 178 -10.44 58.96 -5.66
CA ALA A 178 -11.08 59.10 -6.98
C ALA A 178 -10.09 59.42 -8.13
N ASN A 179 -9.90 58.50 -9.09
CA ASN A 179 -10.82 58.05 -10.15
C ASN A 179 -11.00 59.15 -11.22
N ALA A 180 -11.04 58.87 -12.53
CA ALA A 180 -10.73 57.66 -13.30
C ALA A 180 -10.71 58.01 -14.81
N ALA A 181 -10.45 57.01 -15.65
CA ALA A 181 -10.92 56.88 -17.03
C ALA A 181 -10.27 57.72 -18.16
N ALA A 182 -9.71 56.95 -19.11
CA ALA A 182 -9.97 57.00 -20.55
C ALA A 182 -9.74 58.29 -21.37
N ALA A 183 -8.85 58.18 -22.36
CA ALA A 183 -9.24 58.28 -23.78
C ALA A 183 -8.16 57.65 -24.68
N ALA A 184 -8.56 57.17 -25.85
CA ALA A 184 -7.66 56.68 -26.90
C ALA A 184 -7.64 57.67 -28.07
N VAL A 185 -6.53 57.78 -28.82
CA VAL A 185 -6.49 58.15 -30.25
C VAL A 185 -5.25 57.50 -30.89
N SER A 186 -5.43 57.11 -32.15
CA SER A 186 -4.54 56.68 -33.23
C SER A 186 -3.41 57.71 -33.58
N GLU A 187 -2.55 57.61 -34.60
CA GLU A 187 -2.58 56.86 -35.87
C GLU A 187 -1.21 56.80 -36.59
N THR A 188 -0.92 55.68 -37.27
CA THR A 188 -0.13 55.50 -38.52
C THR A 188 1.29 56.07 -38.78
N SER A 189 2.17 55.13 -39.16
CA SER A 189 2.98 55.11 -40.41
C SER A 189 4.28 55.92 -40.56
N LYS A 190 5.40 55.17 -40.66
CA LYS A 190 6.12 54.97 -41.95
C LYS A 190 7.00 53.70 -41.95
N ARG A 191 7.44 53.30 -43.14
CA ARG A 191 7.82 51.93 -43.55
C ARG A 191 9.10 51.94 -44.39
N MET A 192 10.03 50.99 -44.17
CA MET A 192 10.93 50.34 -45.16
C MET A 192 12.02 49.53 -44.42
N LYS A 193 12.77 48.60 -45.02
CA LYS A 193 12.45 47.40 -45.85
C LYS A 193 13.81 46.74 -46.20
N SER A 194 13.98 45.46 -45.93
CA SER A 194 15.07 44.63 -46.49
C SER A 194 14.59 43.17 -46.57
N SER A 195 15.24 42.32 -47.39
CA SER A 195 14.66 41.02 -47.77
C SER A 195 15.66 40.02 -48.37
N SER A 196 15.76 38.84 -47.76
CA SER A 196 16.32 37.61 -48.36
C SER A 196 15.87 36.37 -47.57
N SER A 197 15.62 35.17 -48.10
CA SER A 197 15.08 34.65 -49.38
C SER A 197 15.37 33.14 -49.37
N SER A 198 14.36 32.30 -49.52
CA SER A 198 14.46 30.81 -49.49
C SER A 198 15.09 30.22 -50.76
N PRO A 199 15.19 28.88 -50.87
CA PRO A 199 14.17 28.19 -51.67
C PRO A 199 13.68 26.83 -51.13
N VAL A 200 12.60 26.34 -51.75
CA VAL A 200 11.88 25.07 -51.51
C VAL A 200 12.36 23.98 -52.50
N ARG A 201 12.12 22.70 -52.22
CA ARG A 201 12.16 21.60 -53.20
C ARG A 201 10.96 20.65 -53.05
N ASP A 202 10.60 20.03 -54.18
CA ASP A 202 9.30 19.41 -54.44
C ASP A 202 9.08 17.98 -53.92
N ASN A 203 7.78 17.63 -53.88
CA ASN A 203 7.13 16.32 -54.04
C ASN A 203 7.97 15.03 -54.00
N ASP A 204 7.50 14.09 -53.19
CA ASP A 204 7.27 12.72 -53.66
C ASP A 204 5.92 12.19 -53.13
N ASN A 205 5.13 11.58 -54.01
CA ASN A 205 3.72 11.26 -53.77
C ASN A 205 3.50 9.76 -54.01
N PHE A 206 3.32 8.97 -52.95
CA PHE A 206 3.01 7.53 -53.05
C PHE A 206 1.55 7.26 -52.63
N PRO A 207 0.73 6.63 -53.48
CA PRO A 207 -0.69 6.45 -53.20
C PRO A 207 -0.95 5.19 -52.36
N LEU A 208 -1.54 5.36 -51.17
CA LEU A 208 -2.17 4.26 -50.44
C LEU A 208 -3.69 4.32 -50.61
N LYS A 209 -4.27 3.18 -50.99
CA LYS A 209 -5.67 3.04 -51.41
C LYS A 209 -6.64 3.36 -50.27
N SER A 210 -7.74 3.99 -50.63
CA SER A 210 -8.92 4.11 -49.79
C SER A 210 -9.59 2.74 -49.57
N GLU A 211 -9.65 2.27 -48.33
CA GLU A 211 -10.71 1.35 -47.92
C GLU A 211 -11.82 2.14 -47.23
N SER A 212 -13.00 2.07 -47.82
CA SER A 212 -14.23 2.57 -47.24
C SER A 212 -14.67 1.68 -46.07
N SER A 213 -14.71 2.24 -44.87
CA SER A 213 -15.44 1.61 -43.76
C SER A 213 -16.41 2.60 -43.11
N SER A 214 -17.61 2.08 -42.87
CA SER A 214 -18.84 2.76 -42.45
C SER A 214 -18.67 3.85 -41.38
N ARG A 215 -19.17 5.05 -41.68
CA ARG A 215 -19.57 6.04 -40.67
C ARG A 215 -20.76 5.50 -39.88
N MET A 216 -20.52 4.74 -38.81
CA MET A 216 -21.53 4.54 -37.78
C MET A 216 -21.76 5.87 -37.06
N ALA A 217 -23.03 6.24 -36.87
CA ALA A 217 -23.41 7.50 -36.27
C ALA A 217 -22.86 7.61 -34.84
N THR A 218 -22.14 8.70 -34.56
CA THR A 218 -21.84 9.14 -33.19
C THR A 218 -23.14 9.49 -32.49
N THR A 219 -23.70 8.51 -31.76
CA THR A 219 -24.73 8.77 -30.77
C THR A 219 -24.11 9.63 -29.68
N ASN A 220 -24.59 10.87 -29.56
CA ASN A 220 -24.23 11.75 -28.44
C ASN A 220 -24.62 11.06 -27.13
N ALA A 221 -23.64 10.44 -26.47
CA ALA A 221 -23.79 9.99 -25.10
C ALA A 221 -24.06 11.23 -24.25
N LYS A 222 -25.29 11.36 -23.74
CA LYS A 222 -25.68 12.46 -22.85
C LYS A 222 -24.68 12.50 -21.70
N GLN A 223 -23.98 13.61 -21.58
CA GLN A 223 -23.16 13.92 -20.41
C GLN A 223 -24.12 14.06 -19.23
N THR A 224 -24.30 12.97 -18.47
CA THR A 224 -25.10 13.00 -17.25
C THR A 224 -24.44 13.95 -16.27
N ASN A 225 -25.16 14.98 -15.82
CA ASN A 225 -24.66 15.94 -14.84
C ASN A 225 -24.14 15.19 -13.60
N VAL A 226 -22.82 15.09 -13.46
CA VAL A 226 -22.18 14.52 -12.28
C VAL A 226 -22.24 15.59 -11.19
N VAL A 227 -23.30 15.55 -10.39
CA VAL A 227 -23.44 16.44 -9.23
C VAL A 227 -22.46 15.97 -8.15
N SER A 228 -21.25 16.50 -8.21
CA SER A 228 -20.27 16.36 -7.13
C SER A 228 -20.56 17.42 -6.07
N GLU A 229 -20.86 17.00 -4.85
CA GLU A 229 -21.10 17.88 -3.71
C GLU A 229 -19.88 17.87 -2.78
N MET A 230 -19.40 19.06 -2.41
CA MET A 230 -18.28 19.24 -1.49
C MET A 230 -18.80 19.81 -0.18
N LYS A 231 -18.70 19.04 0.91
CA LYS A 231 -19.03 19.48 2.27
C LYS A 231 -17.75 19.78 3.04
N LEU A 232 -17.55 21.04 3.41
CA LEU A 232 -16.52 21.44 4.37
C LEU A 232 -17.01 21.14 5.80
N VAL A 233 -16.24 20.40 6.59
CA VAL A 233 -16.59 20.10 7.98
C VAL A 233 -15.97 21.16 8.89
N ASN A 234 -16.80 22.01 9.48
CA ASN A 234 -16.34 22.93 10.52
C ASN A 234 -16.38 22.27 11.90
N LYS A 235 -15.21 21.86 12.41
CA LYS A 235 -15.07 21.16 13.70
C LYS A 235 -15.42 22.01 14.95
N SER A 236 -15.61 23.33 14.84
CA SER A 236 -16.01 24.15 16.00
C SER A 236 -17.42 23.82 16.49
N ASN A 237 -18.29 23.36 15.59
CA ASN A 237 -19.69 23.05 15.87
C ASN A 237 -19.94 21.55 15.61
N ARG A 238 -19.39 20.67 16.46
CA ARG A 238 -19.69 19.23 16.36
C ARG A 238 -21.22 19.02 16.40
N SER A 239 -21.76 18.31 15.42
CA SER A 239 -23.15 17.89 15.44
C SER A 239 -23.41 16.94 16.62
N LYS A 240 -24.67 16.84 17.06
CA LYS A 240 -25.06 15.84 18.06
C LYS A 240 -24.82 14.44 17.49
N PRO A 241 -24.35 13.47 18.30
CA PRO A 241 -24.20 12.10 17.83
C PRO A 241 -25.56 11.55 17.35
N SER A 242 -25.54 10.88 16.21
CA SER A 242 -26.69 10.13 15.70
C SER A 242 -27.11 9.03 16.68
N SER A 243 -28.41 8.78 16.76
CA SER A 243 -29.01 7.72 17.58
C SER A 243 -28.97 6.33 16.93
N LEU A 244 -28.42 6.21 15.72
CA LEU A 244 -28.17 4.92 15.06
C LEU A 244 -27.03 4.17 15.75
N LYS A 245 -27.11 2.84 15.75
CA LYS A 245 -26.02 1.98 16.25
C LYS A 245 -24.98 1.78 15.16
N PHE A 246 -23.71 2.06 15.49
CA PHE A 246 -22.61 1.93 14.52
C PHE A 246 -21.77 0.69 14.77
N GLY A 247 -21.33 0.07 13.68
CA GLY A 247 -20.43 -1.07 13.66
C GLY A 247 -19.07 -0.67 13.11
N PHE A 248 -17.99 -1.30 13.58
CA PHE A 248 -16.64 -1.04 13.07
C PHE A 248 -15.83 -2.34 12.91
N ILE A 249 -15.47 -2.64 11.66
CA ILE A 249 -14.69 -3.83 11.28
C ILE A 249 -13.29 -3.41 10.83
N GLY A 250 -12.27 -3.78 11.62
CA GLY A 250 -10.86 -3.58 11.28
C GLY A 250 -10.17 -2.50 12.11
N LEU A 251 -9.54 -2.91 13.21
CA LEU A 251 -8.77 -2.05 14.10
C LEU A 251 -7.29 -2.03 13.65
N GLY A 252 -7.05 -1.59 12.42
CA GLY A 252 -5.70 -1.23 11.93
C GLY A 252 -5.18 0.08 12.56
N LYS A 253 -4.00 0.58 12.17
CA LYS A 253 -3.47 1.87 12.67
C LYS A 253 -4.47 3.02 12.47
N VAL A 254 -5.07 3.10 11.27
CA VAL A 254 -6.12 4.08 10.95
C VAL A 254 -7.43 3.73 11.66
N GLY A 255 -7.86 2.47 11.58
CA GLY A 255 -9.14 2.01 12.15
C GLY A 255 -9.28 2.18 13.66
N GLN A 256 -8.19 1.97 14.42
CA GLN A 256 -8.15 2.25 15.86
C GLN A 256 -8.41 3.72 16.18
N ASN A 257 -7.78 4.62 15.42
CA ASN A 257 -7.97 6.05 15.59
C ASN A 257 -9.41 6.49 15.20
N LEU A 258 -9.95 5.94 14.11
CA LEU A 258 -11.34 6.18 13.70
C LEU A 258 -12.34 5.72 14.76
N ALA A 259 -12.21 4.48 15.26
CA ALA A 259 -13.06 3.93 16.31
C ALA A 259 -12.98 4.78 17.59
N LYS A 260 -11.78 5.21 17.99
CA LYS A 260 -11.60 6.11 19.14
C LYS A 260 -12.33 7.44 18.93
N LEU A 261 -12.13 8.11 17.79
CA LEU A 261 -12.77 9.39 17.49
C LEU A 261 -14.31 9.27 17.52
N LEU A 262 -14.88 8.18 17.01
CA LEU A 262 -16.32 7.91 17.07
C LEU A 262 -16.84 7.76 18.51
N ILE A 263 -16.14 6.99 19.35
CA ILE A 263 -16.48 6.84 20.77
C ILE A 263 -16.34 8.17 21.52
N ASP A 264 -15.23 8.90 21.32
CA ASP A 264 -14.98 10.23 21.90
C ASP A 264 -15.99 11.30 21.43
N SER A 265 -16.77 11.03 20.37
CA SER A 265 -17.88 11.87 19.89
C SER A 265 -19.26 11.44 20.42
N GLY A 266 -19.33 10.34 21.17
CA GLY A 266 -20.56 9.84 21.81
C GLY A 266 -21.39 8.88 20.96
N HIS A 267 -20.82 8.26 19.92
CA HIS A 267 -21.51 7.21 19.15
C HIS A 267 -21.42 5.84 19.85
N GLU A 268 -22.53 5.10 19.88
CA GLU A 268 -22.54 3.69 20.27
C GLU A 268 -21.85 2.86 19.18
N LEU A 269 -20.81 2.10 19.56
CA LEU A 269 -19.95 1.38 18.62
C LEU A 269 -19.81 -0.11 18.98
N THR A 270 -20.22 -0.98 18.07
CA THR A 270 -19.92 -2.42 18.10
C THR A 270 -18.68 -2.70 17.24
N ILE A 271 -17.67 -3.37 17.78
CA ILE A 271 -16.35 -3.51 17.15
C ILE A 271 -15.94 -4.97 16.91
N TRP A 272 -15.17 -5.17 15.85
CA TRP A 272 -14.49 -6.43 15.56
C TRP A 272 -13.15 -6.23 14.85
N ASP A 273 -12.15 -7.02 15.24
CA ASP A 273 -10.90 -7.20 14.50
C ASP A 273 -10.50 -8.68 14.53
N ARG A 274 -9.86 -9.14 13.44
CA ARG A 274 -9.31 -10.51 13.32
C ARG A 274 -8.32 -10.86 14.43
N THR A 275 -7.73 -9.87 15.10
CA THR A 275 -6.90 -10.00 16.29
C THR A 275 -7.67 -9.44 17.51
N PRO A 276 -8.39 -10.29 18.28
CA PRO A 276 -9.31 -9.83 19.33
C PRO A 276 -8.66 -9.00 20.44
N ASN A 277 -7.34 -9.17 20.66
CA ASN A 277 -6.61 -8.34 21.63
C ASN A 277 -6.67 -6.84 21.33
N LYS A 278 -6.90 -6.42 20.08
CA LYS A 278 -7.04 -5.00 19.73
C LYS A 278 -8.37 -4.40 20.19
N CYS A 279 -9.41 -5.21 20.39
CA CYS A 279 -10.72 -4.72 20.86
C CYS A 279 -10.69 -4.31 22.34
N LYS A 280 -9.82 -4.94 23.14
CA LYS A 280 -9.77 -4.81 24.61
C LYS A 280 -9.59 -3.39 25.14
N ASP A 281 -8.91 -2.52 24.40
CA ASP A 281 -8.72 -1.14 24.83
C ASP A 281 -9.93 -0.26 24.51
N PHE A 282 -10.75 -0.64 23.54
CA PHE A 282 -12.01 0.03 23.20
C PHE A 282 -13.19 -0.48 24.03
N GLU A 283 -13.17 -1.74 24.47
CA GLU A 283 -14.09 -2.28 25.48
C GLU A 283 -14.07 -1.40 26.75
N LYS A 284 -12.88 -0.97 27.20
CA LYS A 284 -12.70 -0.05 28.33
C LYS A 284 -13.23 1.36 28.07
N LEU A 285 -13.34 1.76 26.81
CA LEU A 285 -13.92 3.04 26.37
C LEU A 285 -15.44 2.94 26.13
N GLY A 286 -16.05 1.77 26.37
CA GLY A 286 -17.51 1.56 26.25
C GLY A 286 -17.98 0.96 24.92
N ALA A 287 -17.07 0.52 24.04
CA ALA A 287 -17.46 -0.18 22.81
C ALA A 287 -17.90 -1.63 23.09
N ASN A 288 -18.93 -2.12 22.40
CA ASN A 288 -19.31 -3.53 22.48
C ASN A 288 -18.43 -4.40 21.57
N SER A 289 -17.92 -5.53 22.04
CA SER A 289 -16.93 -6.34 21.32
C SER A 289 -17.49 -7.72 21.00
N VAL A 290 -17.53 -8.06 19.70
CA VAL A 290 -18.19 -9.27 19.19
C VAL A 290 -17.21 -10.26 18.56
N LYS A 291 -17.70 -11.45 18.21
CA LYS A 291 -16.84 -12.59 17.81
C LYS A 291 -16.63 -12.72 16.30
N THR A 292 -17.59 -12.28 15.48
CA THR A 292 -17.53 -12.38 14.01
C THR A 292 -17.92 -11.07 13.32
N PRO A 293 -17.50 -10.86 12.04
CA PRO A 293 -17.94 -9.70 11.27
C PRO A 293 -19.46 -9.62 11.08
N GLY A 294 -20.14 -10.76 10.95
CA GLY A 294 -21.60 -10.81 10.89
C GLY A 294 -22.26 -10.31 12.18
N ASP A 295 -21.71 -10.65 13.35
CA ASP A 295 -22.26 -10.16 14.63
C ASP A 295 -22.29 -8.62 14.70
N VAL A 296 -21.28 -7.94 14.16
CA VAL A 296 -21.25 -6.47 14.07
C VAL A 296 -22.44 -5.94 13.27
N VAL A 297 -22.69 -6.53 12.08
CA VAL A 297 -23.80 -6.15 11.20
C VAL A 297 -25.15 -6.43 11.84
N ARG A 298 -25.26 -7.52 12.63
CA ARG A 298 -26.50 -7.86 13.33
C ARG A 298 -26.86 -6.82 14.38
N GLU A 299 -25.88 -6.41 15.19
CA GLU A 299 -26.07 -5.48 16.31
C GLU A 299 -26.08 -3.99 15.90
N SER A 300 -25.56 -3.64 14.72
CA SER A 300 -25.44 -2.25 14.24
C SER A 300 -26.38 -1.94 13.08
N ASP A 301 -26.88 -0.72 12.98
CA ASP A 301 -27.67 -0.25 11.83
C ASP A 301 -26.77 0.05 10.63
N ILE A 302 -25.61 0.67 10.89
CA ILE A 302 -24.61 1.03 9.89
C ILE A 302 -23.24 0.47 10.31
N THR A 303 -22.61 -0.33 9.46
CA THR A 303 -21.29 -0.92 9.73
C THR A 303 -20.21 -0.31 8.84
N PHE A 304 -19.19 0.30 9.45
CA PHE A 304 -17.96 0.74 8.78
C PHE A 304 -16.97 -0.42 8.66
N SER A 305 -16.22 -0.47 7.56
CA SER A 305 -15.06 -1.36 7.39
C SER A 305 -13.80 -0.58 7.04
N CYS A 306 -12.69 -0.90 7.68
CA CYS A 306 -11.40 -0.23 7.50
C CYS A 306 -10.27 -1.26 7.52
N LEU A 307 -9.99 -1.85 6.35
CA LEU A 307 -9.12 -3.01 6.17
C LEU A 307 -7.86 -2.66 5.35
N ASN A 308 -7.01 -3.66 5.08
CA ASN A 308 -5.70 -3.43 4.48
C ASN A 308 -5.71 -3.37 2.94
N ASP A 309 -6.64 -4.08 2.29
CA ASP A 309 -6.67 -4.26 0.83
C ASP A 309 -7.99 -4.92 0.38
N SER A 310 -8.20 -4.97 -0.94
CA SER A 310 -9.38 -5.57 -1.58
C SER A 310 -9.62 -7.04 -1.18
N SER A 311 -8.55 -7.83 -1.01
CA SER A 311 -8.64 -9.25 -0.66
C SER A 311 -9.11 -9.42 0.79
N SER A 312 -8.64 -8.54 1.67
CA SER A 312 -9.10 -8.44 3.06
C SER A 312 -10.60 -8.13 3.10
N SER A 313 -11.05 -7.08 2.41
CA SER A 313 -12.48 -6.73 2.30
C SER A 313 -13.33 -7.89 1.77
N GLN A 314 -12.96 -8.51 0.64
CA GLN A 314 -13.69 -9.68 0.12
C GLN A 314 -13.73 -10.84 1.12
N SER A 315 -12.61 -11.15 1.78
CA SER A 315 -12.54 -12.28 2.73
C SER A 315 -13.38 -12.07 3.99
N ILE A 316 -13.54 -10.82 4.44
CA ILE A 316 -14.38 -10.45 5.58
C ILE A 316 -15.85 -10.32 5.16
N PHE A 317 -16.11 -9.87 3.94
CA PHE A 317 -17.46 -9.69 3.43
C PHE A 317 -18.13 -11.02 3.07
N PHE A 318 -17.47 -11.83 2.23
CA PHE A 318 -17.96 -13.13 1.74
C PHE A 318 -17.50 -14.34 2.57
N GLY A 319 -16.75 -14.11 3.65
CA GLY A 319 -16.26 -15.18 4.53
C GLY A 319 -17.37 -15.90 5.30
N ASN A 320 -17.02 -17.04 5.90
CA ASN A 320 -17.91 -17.71 6.85
C ASN A 320 -18.14 -16.83 8.08
N CYS A 321 -19.40 -16.66 8.50
CA CYS A 321 -19.84 -15.64 9.46
C CYS A 321 -19.38 -14.20 9.08
N GLY A 322 -19.18 -13.94 7.78
CA GLY A 322 -18.84 -12.64 7.23
C GLY A 322 -20.03 -11.69 7.16
N VAL A 323 -19.76 -10.43 6.77
CA VAL A 323 -20.73 -9.33 6.69
C VAL A 323 -21.98 -9.73 5.89
N SER A 324 -21.77 -10.38 4.74
CA SER A 324 -22.83 -10.75 3.80
C SER A 324 -23.98 -11.53 4.43
N GLY A 325 -23.73 -12.42 5.40
CA GLY A 325 -24.76 -13.28 6.00
C GLY A 325 -25.91 -12.53 6.69
N GLU A 326 -25.68 -11.30 7.14
CA GLU A 326 -26.60 -10.55 8.03
C GLU A 326 -27.18 -9.28 7.37
N ILE A 327 -26.70 -8.93 6.16
CA ILE A 327 -27.20 -7.78 5.40
C ILE A 327 -28.64 -8.02 4.94
N ASN A 328 -29.48 -7.01 5.17
CA ASN A 328 -30.88 -6.97 4.79
C ASN A 328 -31.33 -5.50 4.61
N ALA A 329 -32.61 -5.27 4.32
CA ALA A 329 -33.16 -3.96 3.98
C ALA A 329 -32.96 -2.83 5.02
N THR A 330 -32.72 -3.15 6.30
CA THR A 330 -32.46 -2.12 7.33
C THR A 330 -30.99 -1.74 7.47
N LYS A 331 -30.07 -2.54 6.90
CA LYS A 331 -28.63 -2.44 7.17
C LYS A 331 -27.89 -1.56 6.16
N GLY A 332 -27.02 -0.69 6.66
CA GLY A 332 -26.02 0.05 5.90
C GLY A 332 -24.62 -0.53 6.06
N TYR A 333 -23.82 -0.54 4.99
CA TYR A 333 -22.40 -0.90 5.02
C TYR A 333 -21.56 0.15 4.31
N VAL A 334 -20.54 0.65 5.01
CA VAL A 334 -19.66 1.74 4.55
C VAL A 334 -18.22 1.22 4.47
N GLU A 335 -17.67 1.18 3.26
CA GLU A 335 -16.30 0.70 3.03
C GLU A 335 -15.32 1.88 2.99
N LEU A 336 -14.49 2.01 4.02
CA LEU A 336 -13.43 3.02 4.13
C LEU A 336 -12.10 2.54 3.53
N THR A 337 -12.01 1.27 3.15
CA THR A 337 -10.80 0.65 2.58
C THR A 337 -10.54 1.15 1.16
N ALA A 338 -9.33 1.68 0.93
CA ALA A 338 -8.83 1.93 -0.42
C ALA A 338 -8.63 0.59 -1.18
N MET A 339 -9.50 0.34 -2.16
CA MET A 339 -9.63 -0.94 -2.85
C MET A 339 -9.78 -0.77 -4.37
N ASP A 340 -9.72 -1.88 -5.11
CA ASP A 340 -10.02 -1.91 -6.54
C ASP A 340 -11.52 -1.69 -6.77
N TYR A 341 -11.87 -0.77 -7.67
CA TYR A 341 -13.26 -0.37 -7.89
C TYR A 341 -14.17 -1.54 -8.32
N SER A 342 -13.64 -2.58 -8.98
CA SER A 342 -14.46 -3.72 -9.40
C SER A 342 -15.00 -4.51 -8.21
N ILE A 343 -14.27 -4.47 -7.09
CA ILE A 343 -14.57 -5.20 -5.86
C ILE A 343 -15.57 -4.42 -5.01
N SER A 344 -15.43 -3.09 -4.94
CA SER A 344 -16.45 -2.18 -4.40
C SER A 344 -17.81 -2.39 -5.11
N VAL A 345 -17.80 -2.44 -6.44
CA VAL A 345 -19.01 -2.73 -7.25
C VAL A 345 -19.55 -4.15 -7.04
N GLU A 346 -18.70 -5.16 -6.83
CA GLU A 346 -19.12 -6.53 -6.50
C GLU A 346 -19.89 -6.57 -5.15
N ILE A 347 -19.34 -5.91 -4.14
CA ILE A 347 -19.93 -5.79 -2.79
C ILE A 347 -21.26 -5.01 -2.84
N ASP A 348 -21.30 -3.88 -3.53
CA ASP A 348 -22.51 -3.08 -3.75
C ASP A 348 -23.66 -3.87 -4.38
N ASN A 349 -23.38 -4.56 -5.50
CA ASN A 349 -24.38 -5.40 -6.17
C ASN A 349 -24.91 -6.50 -5.25
N TRP A 350 -24.03 -7.12 -4.46
CA TRP A 350 -24.44 -8.13 -3.49
C TRP A 350 -25.35 -7.54 -2.40
N ILE A 351 -24.97 -6.41 -1.80
CA ILE A 351 -25.75 -5.73 -0.76
C ILE A 351 -27.14 -5.32 -1.27
N LYS A 352 -27.19 -4.70 -2.45
CA LYS A 352 -28.44 -4.32 -3.12
C LYS A 352 -29.33 -5.52 -3.42
N SER A 353 -28.75 -6.69 -3.76
CA SER A 353 -29.54 -7.93 -3.95
C SER A 353 -30.27 -8.43 -2.69
N ARG A 354 -29.86 -7.96 -1.50
CA ARG A 354 -30.54 -8.19 -0.21
C ARG A 354 -31.34 -6.99 0.29
N GLY A 355 -31.47 -5.95 -0.52
CA GLY A 355 -32.14 -4.69 -0.18
C GLY A 355 -31.35 -3.74 0.72
N GLY A 356 -30.13 -4.10 1.14
CA GLY A 356 -29.30 -3.26 2.00
C GLY A 356 -28.74 -2.03 1.27
N ARG A 357 -28.12 -1.13 2.04
CA ARG A 357 -27.51 0.11 1.52
C ARG A 357 -25.99 0.03 1.57
N TYR A 358 -25.32 0.45 0.49
CA TYR A 358 -23.86 0.49 0.41
C TYR A 358 -23.33 1.89 0.10
N LEU A 359 -22.15 2.20 0.67
CA LEU A 359 -21.40 3.42 0.43
C LEU A 359 -19.90 3.08 0.39
N GLU A 360 -19.20 3.47 -0.66
CA GLU A 360 -17.73 3.53 -0.63
C GLU A 360 -17.30 4.92 -0.15
N ALA A 361 -16.40 4.96 0.83
CA ALA A 361 -15.92 6.20 1.43
C ALA A 361 -14.40 6.14 1.76
N PRO A 362 -13.52 5.79 0.80
CA PRO A 362 -12.08 5.77 1.02
C PRO A 362 -11.53 7.10 1.56
N LEU A 363 -10.64 6.99 2.56
CA LEU A 363 -10.01 8.12 3.22
C LEU A 363 -8.61 8.38 2.63
N LEU A 364 -8.33 9.63 2.26
CA LEU A 364 -7.02 10.02 1.75
C LEU A 364 -5.99 10.04 2.89
N LEU A 365 -5.11 9.03 2.90
CA LEU A 365 -4.03 8.87 3.89
C LEU A 365 -2.78 9.72 3.59
N CYS A 366 -2.84 10.63 2.61
CA CYS A 366 -1.78 11.61 2.32
C CYS A 366 -1.74 12.77 3.34
N SER A 367 -2.66 12.80 4.31
CA SER A 367 -2.61 13.68 5.48
C SER A 367 -1.47 13.29 6.43
N LEU A 368 -0.96 14.27 7.20
CA LEU A 368 0.04 14.01 8.24
C LEU A 368 -0.51 13.04 9.31
N PRO A 369 0.35 12.26 10.00
CA PRO A 369 -0.08 11.41 11.12
C PRO A 369 -0.93 12.16 12.16
N GLU A 370 -0.50 13.37 12.54
CA GLU A 370 -1.22 14.26 13.46
C GLU A 370 -2.60 14.69 12.93
N GLN A 371 -2.73 14.89 11.60
CA GLN A 371 -4.01 15.22 10.98
C GLN A 371 -4.94 14.00 10.96
N ILE A 372 -4.41 12.80 10.78
CA ILE A 372 -5.18 11.55 10.91
C ILE A 372 -5.70 11.44 12.35
N GLU A 373 -4.81 11.59 13.35
CA GLU A 373 -5.14 11.53 14.78
C GLU A 373 -6.18 12.58 15.20
N GLN A 374 -6.09 13.80 14.67
CA GLN A 374 -7.07 14.88 14.91
C GLN A 374 -8.38 14.71 14.10
N GLY A 375 -8.52 13.64 13.31
CA GLY A 375 -9.68 13.38 12.46
C GLY A 375 -9.86 14.44 11.36
N LYS A 376 -8.77 14.96 10.80
CA LYS A 376 -8.76 15.97 9.74
C LYS A 376 -8.62 15.37 8.34
N MET A 377 -8.89 14.08 8.17
CA MET A 377 -8.79 13.36 6.90
C MET A 377 -9.75 13.92 5.83
N MET A 378 -9.51 13.57 4.59
CA MET A 378 -10.41 13.84 3.47
C MET A 378 -11.10 12.55 3.05
N ALA A 379 -12.43 12.53 3.09
CA ALA A 379 -13.24 11.40 2.63
C ALA A 379 -13.71 11.63 1.20
N LEU A 380 -13.45 10.68 0.32
CA LEU A 380 -14.00 10.62 -1.03
C LEU A 380 -15.14 9.60 -1.01
N VAL A 381 -16.37 10.01 -1.35
CA VAL A 381 -17.57 9.22 -1.10
C VAL A 381 -18.38 9.00 -2.37
N ALA A 382 -18.88 7.78 -2.57
CA ALA A 382 -19.85 7.47 -3.61
C ALA A 382 -20.77 6.30 -3.21
N GLY A 383 -22.01 6.29 -3.70
CA GLY A 383 -22.99 5.25 -3.42
C GLY A 383 -24.34 5.77 -2.92
N ASN A 384 -24.99 5.07 -1.99
CA ASN A 384 -26.34 5.40 -1.55
C ASN A 384 -26.40 6.76 -0.82
N ARG A 385 -27.14 7.74 -1.37
CA ARG A 385 -27.24 9.09 -0.81
C ARG A 385 -27.84 9.14 0.61
N SER A 386 -28.91 8.39 0.86
CA SER A 386 -29.52 8.34 2.21
C SER A 386 -28.56 7.77 3.25
N LEU A 387 -27.74 6.77 2.91
CA LEU A 387 -26.71 6.24 3.81
C LEU A 387 -25.58 7.25 4.05
N PHE A 388 -25.22 8.06 3.04
CA PHE A 388 -24.28 9.16 3.22
C PHE A 388 -24.80 10.21 4.21
N ASP A 389 -26.07 10.63 4.07
CA ASP A 389 -26.69 11.61 4.95
C ASP A 389 -26.79 11.08 6.39
N ASP A 390 -27.18 9.81 6.59
CA ASP A 390 -27.20 9.13 7.91
C ASP A 390 -25.82 9.11 8.59
N CYS A 391 -24.74 8.97 7.81
CA CYS A 391 -23.36 8.94 8.28
C CYS A 391 -22.77 10.33 8.56
N GLY A 392 -23.54 11.41 8.37
CA GLY A 392 -23.05 12.79 8.42
C GLY A 392 -22.28 13.14 9.70
N SER A 393 -22.82 12.80 10.87
CA SER A 393 -22.18 13.04 12.18
C SER A 393 -20.87 12.25 12.37
N CYS A 394 -20.81 11.02 11.84
CA CYS A 394 -19.59 10.20 11.86
C CYS A 394 -18.50 10.79 10.96
N PHE A 395 -18.85 11.19 9.74
CA PHE A 395 -17.91 11.85 8.83
C PHE A 395 -17.38 13.16 9.40
N GLU A 396 -18.23 13.96 10.07
CA GLU A 396 -17.83 15.21 10.72
C GLU A 396 -16.84 15.01 11.89
N THR A 397 -16.89 13.84 12.52
CA THR A 397 -15.97 13.46 13.61
C THR A 397 -14.56 13.19 13.09
N PHE A 398 -14.41 12.39 12.03
CA PHE A 398 -13.09 11.93 11.54
C PHE A 398 -12.59 12.56 10.22
N SER A 399 -13.38 13.43 9.58
CA SER A 399 -12.98 14.15 8.36
C SER A 399 -13.00 15.68 8.54
N SER A 400 -12.13 16.38 7.82
CA SER A 400 -12.19 17.84 7.64
C SER A 400 -12.92 18.23 6.34
N HIS A 401 -12.88 17.35 5.34
CA HIS A 401 -13.48 17.55 4.03
C HIS A 401 -14.15 16.25 3.58
N VAL A 402 -15.36 16.35 3.06
CA VAL A 402 -16.15 15.20 2.61
C VAL A 402 -16.70 15.52 1.22
N TYR A 403 -16.33 14.72 0.23
CA TYR A 403 -16.73 14.89 -1.16
C TYR A 403 -17.68 13.77 -1.56
N PHE A 404 -18.96 14.08 -1.77
CA PHE A 404 -19.91 13.15 -2.36
C PHE A 404 -19.82 13.26 -3.88
N LEU A 405 -19.09 12.35 -4.51
CA LEU A 405 -18.69 12.43 -5.92
C LEU A 405 -19.77 11.92 -6.88
N SER A 406 -20.53 10.89 -6.48
CA SER A 406 -21.59 10.28 -7.29
C SER A 406 -22.43 9.29 -6.49
N GLU A 407 -23.66 9.02 -6.93
CA GLU A 407 -24.40 7.83 -6.50
C GLU A 407 -23.88 6.53 -7.12
N ASN A 408 -23.07 6.64 -8.20
CA ASN A 408 -22.47 5.50 -8.87
C ASN A 408 -21.24 4.98 -8.11
N VAL A 409 -21.34 3.76 -7.61
CA VAL A 409 -20.26 3.07 -6.92
C VAL A 409 -19.06 2.80 -7.84
N GLY A 410 -17.86 2.86 -7.26
CA GLY A 410 -16.58 2.76 -7.93
C GLY A 410 -16.06 4.11 -8.44
N VAL A 411 -16.76 5.23 -8.26
CA VAL A 411 -16.27 6.57 -8.60
C VAL A 411 -15.26 7.07 -7.55
N ALA A 412 -15.56 6.91 -6.27
CA ALA A 412 -14.65 7.29 -5.19
C ALA A 412 -13.43 6.38 -5.12
N SER A 413 -13.59 5.06 -5.32
CA SER A 413 -12.45 4.13 -5.44
C SER A 413 -11.49 4.54 -6.57
N LYS A 414 -12.01 4.90 -7.76
CA LYS A 414 -11.18 5.40 -8.88
C LYS A 414 -10.48 6.71 -8.53
N MET A 415 -11.20 7.67 -7.95
CA MET A 415 -10.63 8.97 -7.57
C MET A 415 -9.52 8.81 -6.53
N ASN A 416 -9.73 7.98 -5.50
CA ASN A 416 -8.71 7.65 -4.50
C ASN A 416 -7.44 7.09 -5.16
N VAL A 417 -7.56 6.15 -6.09
CA VAL A 417 -6.41 5.60 -6.82
C VAL A 417 -5.68 6.67 -7.64
N MET A 418 -6.38 7.63 -8.27
CA MET A 418 -5.74 8.75 -8.97
C MET A 418 -4.98 9.67 -7.99
N MET A 419 -5.53 9.95 -6.81
CA MET A 419 -4.84 10.73 -5.76
C MET A 419 -3.58 10.02 -5.27
N SER A 420 -3.63 8.70 -5.02
CA SER A 420 -2.46 7.89 -4.65
C SER A 420 -1.39 7.87 -5.75
N VAL A 421 -1.77 7.85 -7.03
CA VAL A 421 -0.85 7.93 -8.17
C VAL A 421 -0.16 9.29 -8.25
N TYR A 422 -0.91 10.39 -8.13
CA TYR A 422 -0.35 11.74 -8.11
C TYR A 422 0.66 11.90 -6.97
N TYR A 423 0.28 11.49 -5.76
CA TYR A 423 1.12 11.52 -4.57
C TYR A 423 2.42 10.71 -4.75
N ALA A 424 2.33 9.47 -5.25
CA ALA A 424 3.51 8.63 -5.46
C ALA A 424 4.51 9.23 -6.46
N ASN A 425 4.02 9.82 -7.55
CA ASN A 425 4.87 10.47 -8.55
C ASN A 425 5.56 11.72 -7.96
N GLN A 426 4.85 12.53 -7.16
CA GLN A 426 5.43 13.69 -6.49
C GLN A 426 6.54 13.29 -5.50
N VAL A 427 6.27 12.29 -4.64
CA VAL A 427 7.27 11.75 -3.70
C VAL A 427 8.50 11.21 -4.43
N ALA A 428 8.30 10.41 -5.48
CA ALA A 428 9.41 9.82 -6.22
C ALA A 428 10.30 10.88 -6.89
N ALA A 429 9.68 11.89 -7.52
CA ALA A 429 10.42 13.00 -8.15
C ALA A 429 11.21 13.82 -7.12
N LEU A 430 10.64 14.09 -5.95
CA LEU A 430 11.34 14.80 -4.87
C LEU A 430 12.54 14.00 -4.35
N MET A 431 12.36 12.70 -4.07
CA MET A 431 13.45 11.84 -3.59
C MET A 431 14.57 11.65 -4.63
N GLU A 432 14.24 11.59 -5.91
CA GLU A 432 15.23 11.57 -6.99
C GLU A 432 16.03 12.88 -7.01
N CYS A 433 15.36 14.03 -6.92
CA CYS A 433 16.02 15.33 -6.91
C CYS A 433 16.90 15.54 -5.67
N THR A 434 16.45 15.20 -4.45
CA THR A 434 17.29 15.36 -3.24
C THR A 434 18.53 14.47 -3.28
N THR A 435 18.41 13.25 -3.83
CA THR A 435 19.55 12.35 -4.05
C THR A 435 20.53 12.91 -5.09
N LEU A 436 20.03 13.57 -6.15
CA LEU A 436 20.87 14.21 -7.16
C LEU A 436 21.55 15.48 -6.64
N VAL A 437 20.87 16.29 -5.83
CA VAL A 437 21.42 17.48 -5.16
C VAL A 437 22.67 17.12 -4.35
N GLU A 438 22.60 16.08 -3.51
CA GLU A 438 23.77 15.59 -2.75
C GLU A 438 24.91 15.12 -3.66
N ARG A 439 24.59 14.34 -4.71
CA ARG A 439 25.59 13.82 -5.66
C ARG A 439 26.27 14.91 -6.49
N LEU A 440 25.61 16.05 -6.67
CA LEU A 440 26.15 17.25 -7.34
C LEU A 440 26.92 18.17 -6.37
N GLY A 441 27.03 17.81 -5.09
CA GLY A 441 27.69 18.64 -4.07
C GLY A 441 26.87 19.87 -3.64
N LEU A 442 25.56 19.86 -3.92
CA LEU A 442 24.62 20.90 -3.51
C LEU A 442 24.00 20.55 -2.14
N ILE A 443 23.46 21.57 -1.46
CA ILE A 443 22.92 21.42 -0.11
C ILE A 443 21.41 21.15 -0.17
N ASN A 444 20.96 20.01 0.35
CA ASN A 444 19.53 19.63 0.40
C ASN A 444 18.66 20.67 1.11
N LYS A 445 19.18 21.29 2.18
CA LYS A 445 18.51 22.40 2.88
C LYS A 445 18.18 23.57 1.95
N ASP A 446 19.11 23.99 1.10
CA ASP A 446 18.93 25.13 0.20
C ASP A 446 17.94 24.76 -0.91
N PHE A 447 18.01 23.53 -1.43
CA PHE A 447 17.06 23.00 -2.42
C PHE A 447 15.61 22.98 -1.89
N ILE A 448 15.39 22.47 -0.68
CA ILE A 448 14.05 22.41 -0.07
C ILE A 448 13.54 23.81 0.29
N ASP A 449 14.39 24.72 0.77
CA ASP A 449 14.01 26.12 1.02
C ASP A 449 13.61 26.86 -0.27
N ILE A 450 14.34 26.64 -1.37
CA ILE A 450 14.00 27.17 -2.70
C ILE A 450 12.67 26.62 -3.18
N ILE A 451 12.44 25.30 -3.10
CA ILE A 451 11.15 24.69 -3.49
C ILE A 451 10.01 25.31 -2.69
N THR A 452 10.16 25.39 -1.37
CA THR A 452 9.13 25.89 -0.45
C THR A 452 8.74 27.34 -0.72
N LYS A 453 9.69 28.17 -1.17
CA LYS A 453 9.45 29.57 -1.57
C LYS A 453 9.01 29.73 -3.02
N SER A 454 9.04 28.68 -3.83
CA SER A 454 8.70 28.72 -5.26
C SER A 454 7.22 28.42 -5.53
N PRO A 455 6.72 28.72 -6.75
CA PRO A 455 5.38 28.27 -7.19
C PRO A 455 5.20 26.73 -7.29
N LEU A 456 6.26 25.94 -7.09
CA LEU A 456 6.19 24.47 -7.04
C LEU A 456 5.83 23.93 -5.64
N ASN A 457 5.76 24.81 -4.65
CA ASN A 457 5.45 24.47 -3.27
C ASN A 457 4.04 23.85 -3.11
N SER A 458 3.87 23.04 -2.08
CA SER A 458 2.56 22.63 -1.58
C SER A 458 2.62 22.46 -0.06
N LEU A 459 1.48 22.60 0.61
CA LEU A 459 1.37 22.41 2.07
C LEU A 459 1.94 21.05 2.54
N TRP A 460 1.93 20.02 1.70
CA TRP A 460 2.58 18.75 2.03
C TRP A 460 4.11 18.86 2.05
N ILE A 461 4.72 19.60 1.11
CA ILE A 461 6.18 19.83 1.08
C ILE A 461 6.62 20.66 2.30
N GLU A 462 5.90 21.75 2.62
CA GLU A 462 6.15 22.56 3.82
C GLU A 462 6.22 21.71 5.09
N ASN A 463 5.18 20.90 5.32
CA ASN A 463 5.06 20.08 6.53
C ASN A 463 6.04 18.90 6.58
N ASN A 464 6.60 18.47 5.45
CA ASN A 464 7.61 17.40 5.38
C ASN A 464 9.03 17.94 5.11
N SER A 465 9.23 19.26 5.15
CA SER A 465 10.49 19.92 4.78
C SER A 465 11.68 19.44 5.62
N SER A 466 11.51 19.27 6.94
CA SER A 466 12.52 18.68 7.83
C SER A 466 12.87 17.24 7.43
N SER A 467 11.87 16.37 7.28
CA SER A 467 12.08 14.96 6.90
C SER A 467 12.65 14.78 5.48
N LEU A 468 12.44 15.76 4.59
CA LEU A 468 13.08 15.84 3.27
C LEU A 468 14.56 16.26 3.37
N ILE A 469 14.89 17.23 4.23
CA ILE A 469 16.26 17.70 4.46
C ILE A 469 17.10 16.62 5.14
N ASP A 470 16.54 15.92 6.13
CA ASP A 470 17.21 14.85 6.88
C ASP A 470 17.17 13.48 6.15
N MET A 471 16.56 13.42 4.96
CA MET A 471 16.36 12.21 4.15
C MET A 471 15.65 11.06 4.89
N THR A 472 14.92 11.38 5.97
CA THR A 472 14.20 10.41 6.82
C THR A 472 12.81 10.06 6.29
N LEU A 473 12.23 10.91 5.43
CA LEU A 473 10.85 10.81 4.92
C LEU A 473 10.42 9.40 4.45
N ILE A 474 11.33 8.63 3.83
CA ILE A 474 11.05 7.25 3.37
C ILE A 474 10.51 6.35 4.50
N ARG A 475 10.90 6.61 5.76
CA ARG A 475 10.51 5.82 6.94
C ARG A 475 9.04 6.03 7.33
N ASP A 476 8.52 7.24 7.11
CA ASP A 476 7.19 7.65 7.56
C ASP A 476 6.11 7.41 6.50
N ILE A 477 6.52 7.31 5.23
CA ILE A 477 5.60 7.05 4.10
C ILE A 477 5.12 5.59 4.11
N PRO A 478 3.79 5.34 4.06
CA PRO A 478 3.22 3.99 4.02
C PRO A 478 3.32 3.36 2.61
N MET A 479 4.56 3.09 2.18
CA MET A 479 4.91 2.61 0.83
C MET A 479 4.10 1.40 0.37
N ASP A 480 3.69 0.52 1.29
CA ASP A 480 2.97 -0.70 0.94
C ASP A 480 1.50 -0.42 0.52
N HIS A 481 0.87 0.61 1.10
CA HIS A 481 -0.44 1.10 0.66
C HIS A 481 -0.33 1.85 -0.67
N ILE A 482 0.71 2.67 -0.85
CA ILE A 482 0.94 3.38 -2.11
C ILE A 482 1.14 2.39 -3.26
N ARG A 483 2.06 1.43 -3.10
CA ARG A 483 2.33 0.41 -4.12
C ARG A 483 1.11 -0.46 -4.43
N ARG A 484 0.26 -0.76 -3.44
CA ARG A 484 -1.04 -1.43 -3.64
C ARG A 484 -1.93 -0.61 -4.58
N ASP A 485 -2.04 0.69 -4.35
CA ASP A 485 -2.88 1.59 -5.14
C ASP A 485 -2.32 1.83 -6.56
N LEU A 486 -1.00 1.95 -6.72
CA LEU A 486 -0.36 1.95 -8.04
C LEU A 486 -0.64 0.64 -8.79
N GLY A 487 -0.65 -0.49 -8.07
CA GLY A 487 -1.04 -1.78 -8.62
C GLY A 487 -2.48 -1.80 -9.16
N TYR A 488 -3.43 -1.19 -8.46
CA TYR A 488 -4.80 -1.01 -8.97
C TYR A 488 -4.83 -0.13 -10.23
N CYS A 489 -4.12 1.00 -10.22
CA CYS A 489 -4.01 1.89 -11.39
C CYS A 489 -3.46 1.15 -12.61
N LEU A 490 -2.33 0.44 -12.46
CA LEU A 490 -1.68 -0.29 -13.56
C LEU A 490 -2.56 -1.42 -14.10
N LYS A 491 -3.28 -2.13 -13.23
CA LYS A 491 -4.25 -3.17 -13.60
C LYS A 491 -5.42 -2.59 -14.42
N ASP A 492 -5.94 -1.42 -14.04
CA ASP A 492 -7.02 -0.73 -14.75
C ASP A 492 -6.56 -0.12 -16.07
N ALA A 493 -5.38 0.50 -16.07
CA ALA A 493 -4.75 1.10 -17.25
C ALA A 493 -4.50 0.04 -18.34
N ASN A 494 -3.92 -1.11 -17.96
CA ASN A 494 -3.72 -2.25 -18.86
C ASN A 494 -5.05 -2.79 -19.43
N ARG A 495 -6.10 -2.89 -18.60
CA ARG A 495 -7.44 -3.35 -19.05
C ARG A 495 -8.08 -2.42 -20.09
N ARG A 496 -7.67 -1.15 -20.14
CA ARG A 496 -8.17 -0.13 -21.07
C ARG A 496 -7.17 0.25 -22.16
N SER A 497 -6.05 -0.47 -22.26
CA SER A 497 -4.93 -0.16 -23.17
C SER A 497 -4.41 1.29 -23.04
N PHE A 498 -4.49 1.87 -21.84
CA PHE A 498 -4.01 3.23 -21.56
C PHE A 498 -2.58 3.20 -20.99
N PRO A 499 -1.59 3.83 -21.64
CA PRO A 499 -0.21 3.82 -21.15
C PRO A 499 -0.03 4.75 -19.94
N THR A 500 0.57 4.25 -18.87
CA THR A 500 0.85 5.00 -17.63
C THR A 500 2.35 4.97 -17.28
N PRO A 501 3.24 5.49 -18.15
CA PRO A 501 4.69 5.28 -18.05
C PRO A 501 5.27 5.75 -16.70
N MET A 502 4.95 6.97 -16.25
CA MET A 502 5.42 7.50 -14.95
C MET A 502 5.04 6.58 -13.78
N THR A 503 3.77 6.16 -13.74
CA THR A 503 3.25 5.26 -12.71
C THR A 503 3.94 3.90 -12.73
N SER A 504 4.25 3.37 -13.92
CA SER A 504 4.96 2.10 -14.07
C SER A 504 6.39 2.19 -13.54
N THR A 505 7.14 3.25 -13.90
CA THR A 505 8.50 3.49 -13.41
C THR A 505 8.53 3.63 -11.89
N VAL A 506 7.67 4.49 -11.33
CA VAL A 506 7.59 4.70 -9.88
C VAL A 506 7.21 3.41 -9.14
N ASN A 507 6.28 2.61 -9.69
CA ASN A 507 5.92 1.31 -9.12
C ASN A 507 7.10 0.32 -9.10
N GLU A 508 7.96 0.31 -10.12
CA GLU A 508 9.18 -0.52 -10.10
C GLU A 508 10.20 -0.01 -9.08
N VAL A 509 10.42 1.30 -8.97
CA VAL A 509 11.27 1.91 -7.91
C VAL A 509 10.76 1.50 -6.52
N LEU A 510 9.45 1.60 -6.28
CA LEU A 510 8.83 1.19 -5.00
C LEU A 510 8.88 -0.33 -4.73
N LYS A 511 9.10 -1.17 -5.75
CA LYS A 511 9.38 -2.61 -5.53
C LYS A 511 10.82 -2.89 -5.09
N GLN A 512 11.77 -2.03 -5.44
CA GLN A 512 13.19 -2.19 -5.09
C GLN A 512 13.49 -1.97 -3.58
N LYS A 513 12.46 -1.66 -2.78
CA LYS A 513 12.42 -1.59 -1.29
C LYS A 513 13.06 -2.79 -0.56
N LYS A 514 13.42 -3.88 -1.25
CA LYS A 514 14.14 -5.03 -0.72
C LYS A 514 15.67 -4.99 -0.87
N LEU A 515 16.24 -4.03 -1.59
CA LEU A 515 17.69 -3.97 -1.87
C LEU A 515 18.37 -2.73 -1.29
N HIS A 516 18.19 -1.52 -1.83
CA HIS A 516 19.03 -0.36 -1.43
C HIS A 516 18.27 0.98 -1.42
N PHE A 517 17.83 1.40 -0.23
CA PHE A 517 17.58 2.80 0.14
C PHE A 517 18.10 3.01 1.58
N TYR A 518 19.43 2.87 1.71
CA TYR A 518 20.27 3.15 2.88
C TYR A 518 21.63 3.65 2.35
#